data_AF-A0A356W4Z2-F1
#
_entry.id   AF-A0A356W4Z2-F1
#
_cell.length_a   1.000
_cell.length_b   1.000
_cell.length_c   1.000
_cell.angle_alpha   90.00
_cell.angle_beta   90.00
_cell.angle_gamma   90.00
#
_symmetry.space_group_name_H-M   'P 1'
#
loop_
_entity.id
_entity.type
_entity.pdbx_description
1 polymer ?
#
loop_
_entity_poly.entity_id
_entity_poly.type
_entity_poly.pdbx_seq_one_letter_code
_entity_poly.pdbx_strand_id
1 'polypeptide(L)'
;RPELAVLLAWSKITLFDDIVASDIPDDPYFNDLLTNYFPSPINTYTKAMTNHRLKREIIATIIANRMLDMAGPVALLRLREVTGSDNAQVARGLEAARAVLNFDGFQREVDQLDNIVPAEVQTDLRLHAASAMVDAALWFIETHPDLRVGEAVQRTEAPLNEFKAALSHIHSPFPAARIEREARGLMKRGVSEELSRWASAMGQFAQGLLVVDLAGKMQVEVPEAGKAFYMVGDQLRIDRLRAMARDNLLHADYWDRVAGRRLLNELVRMQADATEKALSENGAQAWLDERDGARRALLEELHTLGKDRNWAFARFVLAVDALRQFMRH
;
A
#
# COMPACT_ATOMS: atom_id res chain seq x y z
N ARG A 1 -4.48 27.79 -8.95
CA ARG A 1 -5.68 27.00 -8.60
C ARG A 1 -6.10 27.34 -7.17
N PRO A 2 -6.77 28.48 -6.94
CA PRO A 2 -7.21 28.91 -5.61
C PRO A 2 -8.15 27.93 -4.91
N GLU A 3 -8.95 27.21 -5.68
CA GLU A 3 -9.95 26.24 -5.20
C GLU A 3 -9.28 25.07 -4.47
N LEU A 4 -8.12 24.60 -4.96
CA LEU A 4 -7.36 23.54 -4.30
C LEU A 4 -6.78 24.00 -2.97
N ALA A 5 -6.38 25.26 -2.84
CA ALA A 5 -5.88 25.80 -1.58
C ALA A 5 -7.00 25.87 -0.53
N VAL A 6 -8.21 26.26 -0.94
CA VAL A 6 -9.40 26.25 -0.07
C VAL A 6 -9.74 24.82 0.38
N LEU A 7 -9.78 23.86 -0.55
CA LEU A 7 -10.06 22.46 -0.21
C LEU A 7 -9.00 21.87 0.74
N LEU A 8 -7.72 22.19 0.51
CA LEU A 8 -6.63 21.75 1.38
C LEU A 8 -6.76 22.34 2.79
N ALA A 9 -7.04 23.64 2.90
CA ALA A 9 -7.22 24.30 4.19
C ALA A 9 -8.38 23.72 4.99
N TRP A 10 -9.55 23.53 4.35
CA TRP A 10 -10.70 22.90 5.00
C TRP A 10 -10.42 21.45 5.41
N SER A 11 -9.76 20.68 4.54
CA SER A 11 -9.38 19.30 4.87
C SER A 11 -8.48 19.26 6.11
N LYS A 12 -7.52 20.19 6.22
CA LYS A 12 -6.61 20.27 7.37
C LYS A 12 -7.35 20.63 8.66
N ILE A 13 -8.29 21.56 8.61
CA ILE A 13 -9.10 21.95 9.78
C ILE A 13 -9.95 20.77 10.25
N THR A 14 -10.68 20.12 9.34
CA THR A 14 -11.51 18.96 9.67
C THR A 14 -10.69 17.80 10.22
N LEU A 15 -9.55 17.48 9.59
CA LEU A 15 -8.67 16.42 10.08
C LEU A 15 -8.10 16.74 11.46
N PHE A 16 -7.71 17.99 11.69
CA PHE A 16 -7.22 18.42 12.99
C PHE A 16 -8.29 18.22 14.07
N ASP A 17 -9.50 18.73 13.85
CA ASP A 17 -10.59 18.64 14.84
C ASP A 17 -10.93 17.17 15.16
N ASP A 18 -11.05 16.33 14.13
CA ASP A 18 -11.36 14.91 14.30
C ASP A 18 -10.22 14.15 15.01
N ILE A 19 -8.96 14.43 14.68
CA ILE A 19 -7.80 13.78 15.31
C ILE A 19 -7.68 14.22 16.78
N VAL A 20 -7.85 15.52 17.07
CA VAL A 20 -7.83 16.04 18.46
C VAL A 20 -8.95 15.42 19.30
N ALA A 21 -10.11 15.12 18.71
CA ALA A 21 -11.23 14.49 19.41
C ALA A 21 -11.07 12.96 19.60
N SER A 22 -10.11 12.34 18.90
CA SER A 22 -9.88 10.88 18.91
C SER A 22 -8.87 10.42 19.96
N ASP A 23 -8.59 9.11 20.02
CA ASP A 23 -7.52 8.53 20.86
C ASP A 23 -6.13 8.57 20.21
N ILE A 24 -6.01 8.96 18.93
CA ILE A 24 -4.76 8.98 18.17
C ILE A 24 -3.65 9.77 18.88
N PRO A 25 -3.89 10.99 19.42
CA PRO A 25 -2.83 11.75 20.07
C PRO A 25 -2.32 11.14 21.40
N ASP A 26 -3.03 10.15 21.95
CA ASP A 26 -2.65 9.46 23.19
C ASP A 26 -1.78 8.23 22.96
N ASP A 27 -1.60 7.82 21.70
CA ASP A 27 -0.72 6.71 21.37
C ASP A 27 0.74 7.03 21.74
N PRO A 28 1.39 6.22 22.61
CA PRO A 28 2.79 6.42 22.98
C PRO A 28 3.75 6.48 21.79
N TYR A 29 3.38 5.91 20.63
CA TYR A 29 4.13 6.01 19.39
C TYR A 29 4.46 7.46 18.98
N PHE A 30 3.58 8.43 19.31
CA PHE A 30 3.79 9.84 18.97
C PHE A 30 4.55 10.65 20.03
N ASN A 31 5.10 10.02 21.07
CA ASN A 31 5.91 10.74 22.07
C ASN A 31 7.18 11.34 21.46
N ASP A 32 7.81 10.64 20.52
CA ASP A 32 8.99 11.16 19.80
C ASP A 32 8.62 12.32 18.89
N LEU A 33 7.44 12.25 18.26
CA LEU A 33 6.89 13.33 17.45
C LEU A 33 6.68 14.59 18.30
N LEU A 34 6.13 14.44 19.51
CA LEU A 34 5.98 15.54 20.46
C LEU A 34 7.34 16.11 20.89
N THR A 35 8.31 15.25 21.18
CA THR A 35 9.65 15.68 21.62
C THR A 35 10.37 16.46 20.51
N ASN A 36 10.28 15.99 19.27
CA ASN A 36 10.92 16.60 18.10
C ASN A 36 10.24 17.89 17.63
N TYR A 37 9.02 18.16 18.07
CA TYR A 37 8.35 19.44 17.80
C TYR A 37 9.04 20.62 18.49
N PHE A 38 9.55 20.41 19.70
CA PHE A 38 10.23 21.47 20.44
C PHE A 38 11.70 21.57 20.00
N PRO A 39 12.24 22.78 19.79
CA PRO A 39 13.63 22.94 19.40
C PRO A 39 14.58 22.57 20.54
N SER A 40 15.82 22.19 20.22
CA SER A 40 16.88 22.09 21.21
C SER A 40 17.17 23.48 21.84
N PRO A 41 17.37 23.58 23.17
CA PRO A 41 17.47 22.50 24.16
C PRO A 41 16.15 22.12 24.84
N ILE A 42 15.02 22.71 24.43
CA ILE A 42 13.70 22.51 25.06
C ILE A 42 13.25 21.04 24.96
N ASN A 43 13.64 20.35 23.88
CA ASN A 43 13.38 18.91 23.68
C ASN A 43 14.01 17.97 24.73
N THR A 44 14.78 18.47 25.69
CA THR A 44 15.31 17.66 26.81
C THR A 44 14.33 17.55 27.99
N TYR A 45 13.32 18.43 28.08
CA TYR A 45 12.37 18.47 29.20
C TYR A 45 11.16 17.53 28.99
N THR A 46 11.42 16.23 28.79
CA THR A 46 10.40 15.21 28.42
C THR A 46 9.18 15.20 29.34
N LYS A 47 9.37 15.29 30.67
CA LYS A 47 8.26 15.36 31.63
C LYS A 47 7.35 16.58 31.44
N ALA A 48 7.92 17.73 31.11
CA ALA A 48 7.14 18.95 30.88
C ALA A 48 6.36 18.85 29.56
N MET A 49 6.96 18.27 28.52
CA MET A 49 6.30 18.03 27.23
C MET A 49 5.16 17.02 27.35
N THR A 50 5.35 15.89 28.04
CA THR A 50 4.29 14.89 28.24
C THR A 50 3.08 15.45 28.97
N ASN A 51 3.29 16.38 29.91
CA ASN A 51 2.22 17.07 30.66
C ASN A 51 1.76 18.39 30.01
N HIS A 52 2.22 18.69 28.79
CA HIS A 52 1.91 19.94 28.13
C HIS A 52 0.41 20.04 27.83
N ARG A 53 -0.24 21.15 28.19
CA ARG A 53 -1.69 21.33 28.03
C ARG A 53 -2.15 21.16 26.59
N LEU A 54 -1.32 21.52 25.61
CA LEU A 54 -1.59 21.39 24.18
C LEU A 54 -0.95 20.15 23.53
N LYS A 55 -0.57 19.12 24.30
CA LYS A 55 0.09 17.92 23.76
C LYS A 55 -0.71 17.32 22.60
N ARG A 56 -2.03 17.17 22.79
CA ARG A 56 -2.92 16.54 21.82
C ARG A 56 -3.01 17.36 20.53
N GLU A 57 -3.16 18.67 20.67
CA GLU A 57 -3.27 19.63 19.57
C GLU A 57 -1.96 19.72 18.77
N ILE A 58 -0.80 19.68 19.43
CA ILE A 58 0.50 19.66 18.75
C ILE A 58 0.62 18.39 17.90
N ILE A 59 0.35 17.22 18.50
CA ILE A 59 0.43 15.93 17.80
C ILE A 59 -0.55 15.90 16.62
N ALA A 60 -1.81 16.28 16.86
CA ALA A 60 -2.84 16.29 15.82
C ALA A 60 -2.50 17.24 14.67
N THR A 61 -1.93 18.42 14.96
CA THR A 61 -1.47 19.37 13.94
C THR A 61 -0.42 18.73 13.04
N ILE A 62 0.55 18.02 13.62
CA ILE A 62 1.63 17.40 12.85
C ILE A 62 1.10 16.23 12.03
N ILE A 63 0.26 15.36 12.61
CA ILE A 63 -0.36 14.23 11.90
C ILE A 63 -1.22 14.73 10.73
N ALA A 64 -2.08 15.72 10.94
CA ALA A 64 -2.92 16.27 9.88
C ALA A 64 -2.12 16.85 8.71
N ASN A 65 -1.01 17.55 8.98
CA ASN A 65 -0.10 18.02 7.94
C ASN A 65 0.54 16.85 7.19
N ARG A 66 1.13 15.89 7.91
CA ARG A 66 1.77 14.72 7.32
C ARG A 66 0.82 13.96 6.40
N MET A 67 -0.39 13.65 6.86
CA MET A 67 -1.38 12.94 6.05
C MET A 67 -1.67 13.65 4.72
N LEU A 68 -1.82 14.98 4.76
CA LEU A 68 -2.09 15.78 3.56
C LEU A 68 -0.86 15.91 2.65
N ASP A 69 0.33 16.07 3.22
CA ASP A 69 1.57 16.18 2.45
C ASP A 69 1.93 14.85 1.77
N MET A 70 1.66 13.72 2.44
CA MET A 70 1.98 12.39 1.92
C MET A 70 0.94 11.88 0.90
N ALA A 71 -0.36 12.00 1.20
CA ALA A 71 -1.41 11.35 0.41
C ALA A 71 -2.33 12.35 -0.33
N GLY A 72 -2.39 13.60 0.13
CA GLY A 72 -3.35 14.59 -0.33
C GLY A 72 -4.79 14.32 0.13
N PRO A 73 -5.67 15.33 0.09
CA PRO A 73 -7.03 15.23 0.64
C PRO A 73 -7.91 14.21 -0.09
N VAL A 74 -7.65 13.98 -1.39
CA VAL A 74 -8.44 13.05 -2.21
C VAL A 74 -8.19 11.60 -1.82
N ALA A 75 -6.95 11.22 -1.44
CA ALA A 75 -6.67 9.87 -0.99
C ALA A 75 -7.37 9.56 0.34
N LEU A 76 -7.39 10.53 1.25
CA LEU A 76 -8.08 10.41 2.54
C LEU A 76 -9.58 10.19 2.35
N LEU A 77 -10.23 11.02 1.51
CA LEU A 77 -11.64 10.85 1.16
C LEU A 77 -11.91 9.45 0.58
N ARG A 78 -11.05 8.99 -0.34
CA ARG A 78 -11.21 7.67 -0.98
C ARG A 78 -11.06 6.52 0.00
N LEU A 79 -10.10 6.58 0.92
CA LEU A 79 -9.93 5.56 1.95
C LEU A 79 -11.22 5.44 2.78
N ARG A 80 -11.83 6.57 3.17
CA ARG A 80 -13.12 6.58 3.88
C ARG A 80 -14.26 6.04 3.04
N GLU A 81 -14.38 6.44 1.79
CA GLU A 81 -15.45 5.96 0.89
C GLU A 81 -15.37 4.44 0.64
N VAL A 82 -14.16 3.88 0.59
CA VAL A 82 -13.94 2.45 0.33
C VAL A 82 -14.14 1.61 1.58
N THR A 83 -13.69 2.10 2.74
CA THR A 83 -13.67 1.33 3.99
C THR A 83 -14.85 1.63 4.92
N GLY A 84 -15.54 2.75 4.72
CA GLY A 84 -16.54 3.27 5.66
C GLY A 84 -15.93 3.87 6.93
N SER A 85 -14.61 4.03 6.99
CA SER A 85 -13.90 4.51 8.19
C SER A 85 -14.04 6.02 8.42
N ASP A 86 -13.83 6.42 9.68
CA ASP A 86 -13.69 7.83 10.06
C ASP A 86 -12.27 8.35 9.83
N ASN A 87 -12.07 9.66 10.05
CA ASN A 87 -10.76 10.29 9.86
C ASN A 87 -9.69 9.78 10.85
N ALA A 88 -10.07 9.34 12.06
CA ALA A 88 -9.13 8.84 13.05
C ALA A 88 -8.59 7.46 12.68
N GLN A 89 -9.45 6.57 12.20
CA GLN A 89 -9.07 5.26 11.66
C GLN A 89 -8.17 5.41 10.41
N VAL A 90 -8.49 6.35 9.52
CA VAL A 90 -7.60 6.66 8.37
C VAL A 90 -6.25 7.20 8.81
N ALA A 91 -6.22 8.09 9.82
CA ALA A 91 -4.96 8.60 10.38
C ALA A 91 -4.10 7.47 10.96
N ARG A 92 -4.72 6.55 11.71
CA ARG A 92 -4.07 5.36 12.28
C ARG A 92 -3.43 4.49 11.20
N GLY A 93 -4.20 4.14 10.17
CA GLY A 93 -3.72 3.31 9.07
C GLY A 93 -2.60 3.96 8.27
N LEU A 94 -2.70 5.28 8.01
CA LEU A 94 -1.65 6.02 7.31
C LEU A 94 -0.37 6.18 8.13
N GLU A 95 -0.47 6.44 9.43
CA GLU A 95 0.72 6.53 10.28
C GLU A 95 1.41 5.17 10.46
N ALA A 96 0.64 4.08 10.56
CA ALA A 96 1.19 2.72 10.56
C ALA A 96 1.89 2.41 9.22
N ALA A 97 1.24 2.72 8.09
CA ALA A 97 1.83 2.56 6.76
C ALA A 97 3.11 3.40 6.58
N ARG A 98 3.09 4.67 7.00
CA ARG A 98 4.24 5.58 6.96
C ARG A 98 5.45 4.99 7.68
N ALA A 99 5.21 4.43 8.86
CA ALA A 99 6.22 3.82 9.70
C ALA A 99 6.82 2.57 9.04
N VAL A 100 6.00 1.59 8.69
CA VAL A 100 6.49 0.29 8.18
C VAL A 100 7.12 0.37 6.79
N LEU A 101 6.71 1.36 5.98
CA LEU A 101 7.33 1.64 4.68
C LEU A 101 8.58 2.52 4.78
N ASN A 102 8.99 2.94 5.98
CA ASN A 102 10.07 3.93 6.19
C ASN A 102 9.91 5.15 5.26
N PHE A 103 8.69 5.70 5.20
CA PHE A 103 8.35 6.76 4.25
C PHE A 103 9.17 8.03 4.49
N ASP A 104 9.46 8.38 5.75
CA ASP A 104 10.31 9.53 6.10
C ASP A 104 11.76 9.36 5.59
N GLY A 105 12.28 8.13 5.62
CA GLY A 105 13.59 7.80 5.06
C GLY A 105 13.60 8.01 3.55
N PHE A 106 12.62 7.43 2.87
CA PHE A 106 12.43 7.60 1.42
C PHE A 106 12.29 9.07 1.04
N GLN A 107 11.47 9.84 1.75
CA GLN A 107 11.23 11.26 1.44
C GLN A 107 12.53 12.06 1.54
N ARG A 108 13.35 11.82 2.57
CA ARG A 108 14.66 12.46 2.71
C ARG A 108 15.62 12.12 1.57
N GLU A 109 15.63 10.88 1.09
CA GLU A 109 16.45 10.50 -0.07
C GLU A 109 15.97 11.18 -1.35
N VAL A 110 14.65 11.31 -1.54
CA VAL A 110 14.09 12.04 -2.69
C VAL A 110 14.40 13.52 -2.61
N ASP A 111 14.33 14.14 -1.42
CA ASP A 111 14.62 15.56 -1.23
C ASP A 111 16.10 15.89 -1.51
N GLN A 112 17.01 14.94 -1.28
CA GLN A 112 18.43 15.08 -1.65
C GLN A 112 18.67 15.13 -3.16
N LEU A 113 17.68 14.77 -3.99
CA LEU A 113 17.76 14.89 -5.44
C LEU A 113 17.44 16.31 -5.94
N ASP A 114 17.17 17.27 -5.05
CA ASP A 114 16.90 18.65 -5.42
C ASP A 114 18.08 19.28 -6.17
N ASN A 115 17.80 19.86 -7.34
CA ASN A 115 18.79 20.35 -8.30
C ASN A 115 19.77 19.29 -8.86
N ILE A 116 19.54 17.99 -8.63
CA ILE A 116 20.33 16.88 -9.19
C ILE A 116 19.60 16.24 -10.39
N VAL A 117 18.30 16.03 -10.27
CA VAL A 117 17.45 15.44 -11.32
C VAL A 117 16.31 16.40 -11.70
N PRO A 118 15.68 16.26 -12.88
CA PRO A 118 14.49 17.04 -13.21
C PRO A 118 13.39 16.87 -12.14
N ALA A 119 12.69 17.96 -11.80
CA ALA A 119 11.67 17.96 -10.75
C ALA A 119 10.58 16.89 -10.95
N GLU A 120 10.22 16.61 -12.22
CA GLU A 120 9.27 15.56 -12.58
C GLU A 120 9.70 14.17 -12.09
N VAL A 121 11.00 13.87 -12.05
CA VAL A 121 11.52 12.59 -11.50
C VAL A 121 11.18 12.48 -10.02
N GLN A 122 11.37 13.56 -9.25
CA GLN A 122 11.03 13.56 -7.84
C GLN A 122 9.51 13.49 -7.63
N THR A 123 8.72 14.15 -8.49
CA THR A 123 7.26 14.03 -8.47
C THR A 123 6.83 12.59 -8.70
N ASP A 124 7.39 11.89 -9.70
CA ASP A 124 7.08 10.49 -9.96
C ASP A 124 7.42 9.59 -8.76
N LEU A 125 8.59 9.79 -8.15
CA LEU A 125 9.01 9.05 -6.95
C LEU A 125 8.03 9.25 -5.79
N ARG A 126 7.62 10.50 -5.53
CA ARG A 126 6.65 10.83 -4.49
C ARG A 126 5.28 10.22 -4.78
N LEU A 127 4.82 10.25 -6.03
CA LEU A 127 3.53 9.64 -6.43
C LEU A 127 3.54 8.11 -6.29
N HIS A 128 4.64 7.44 -6.64
CA HIS A 128 4.79 6.00 -6.42
C HIS A 128 4.74 5.64 -4.94
N ALA A 129 5.46 6.38 -4.09
CA ALA A 129 5.45 6.14 -2.66
C ALA A 129 4.08 6.43 -2.03
N ALA A 130 3.42 7.50 -2.44
CA ALA A 130 2.05 7.82 -2.00
C ALA A 130 1.07 6.69 -2.37
N SER A 131 1.19 6.10 -3.56
CA SER A 131 0.36 4.96 -3.95
C SER A 131 0.60 3.73 -3.08
N ALA A 132 1.87 3.40 -2.80
CA ALA A 132 2.21 2.26 -1.95
C ALA A 132 1.74 2.47 -0.49
N MET A 133 1.82 3.71 0.00
CA MET A 133 1.34 4.09 1.32
C MET A 133 -0.18 4.01 1.44
N VAL A 134 -0.93 4.42 0.41
CA VAL A 134 -2.39 4.28 0.40
C VAL A 134 -2.80 2.80 0.35
N ASP A 135 -2.11 1.98 -0.44
CA ASP A 135 -2.34 0.52 -0.49
C ASP A 135 -2.08 -0.13 0.89
N ALA A 136 -0.98 0.24 1.56
CA ALA A 136 -0.66 -0.26 2.90
C ALA A 136 -1.64 0.25 3.97
N ALA A 137 -2.02 1.53 3.92
CA ALA A 137 -2.98 2.11 4.86
C ALA A 137 -4.35 1.45 4.74
N LEU A 138 -4.80 1.18 3.51
CA LEU A 138 -6.03 0.43 3.27
C LEU A 138 -5.99 -0.93 3.98
N TRP A 139 -4.88 -1.67 3.87
CA TRP A 139 -4.71 -2.95 4.55
C TRP A 139 -4.82 -2.81 6.08
N PHE A 140 -4.14 -1.82 6.69
CA PHE A 140 -4.23 -1.59 8.14
C PHE A 140 -5.65 -1.25 8.59
N ILE A 141 -6.35 -0.39 7.84
CA ILE A 141 -7.73 0.01 8.15
C ILE A 141 -8.67 -1.20 8.11
N GLU A 142 -8.48 -2.10 7.14
CA GLU A 142 -9.37 -3.26 6.95
C GLU A 142 -9.05 -4.43 7.88
N THR A 143 -7.78 -4.65 8.18
CA THR A 143 -7.33 -5.86 8.90
C THR A 143 -7.13 -5.60 10.39
N HIS A 144 -6.69 -4.39 10.75
CA HIS A 144 -6.33 -4.01 12.12
C HIS A 144 -6.87 -2.63 12.50
N PRO A 145 -8.18 -2.36 12.32
CA PRO A 145 -8.76 -1.04 12.56
C PRO A 145 -8.55 -0.53 13.99
N ASP A 146 -8.45 -1.45 14.96
CA ASP A 146 -8.45 -1.13 16.39
C ASP A 146 -7.04 -1.08 17.01
N LEU A 147 -6.00 -1.52 16.30
CA LEU A 147 -4.64 -1.52 16.84
C LEU A 147 -4.07 -0.11 16.91
N ARG A 148 -3.49 0.26 18.04
CA ARG A 148 -2.69 1.49 18.12
C ARG A 148 -1.56 1.45 17.09
N VAL A 149 -1.11 2.60 16.62
CA VAL A 149 -0.04 2.72 15.61
C VAL A 149 1.22 2.01 16.09
N GLY A 150 1.61 2.21 17.35
CA GLY A 150 2.78 1.53 17.92
C GLY A 150 2.66 0.00 17.91
N GLU A 151 1.46 -0.54 18.20
CA GLU A 151 1.20 -1.97 18.18
C GLU A 151 1.19 -2.54 16.77
N ALA A 152 0.57 -1.81 15.83
CA ALA A 152 0.53 -2.16 14.41
C ALA A 152 1.95 -2.26 13.85
N VAL A 153 2.81 -1.27 14.13
CA VAL A 153 4.23 -1.26 13.72
C VAL A 153 4.98 -2.42 14.36
N GLN A 154 4.85 -2.61 15.68
CA GLN A 154 5.55 -3.69 16.40
C GLN A 154 5.22 -5.08 15.83
N ARG A 155 3.96 -5.31 15.43
CA ARG A 155 3.52 -6.61 14.88
C ARG A 155 3.96 -6.84 13.44
N THR A 156 4.12 -5.79 12.66
CA THR A 156 4.27 -5.93 11.19
C THR A 156 5.66 -5.61 10.69
N GLU A 157 6.43 -4.72 11.33
CA GLU A 157 7.71 -4.23 10.80
C GLU A 157 8.75 -5.35 10.62
N ALA A 158 8.99 -6.17 11.64
CA ALA A 158 9.99 -7.23 11.57
C ALA A 158 9.62 -8.33 10.55
N PRO A 159 8.39 -8.91 10.57
CA PRO A 159 7.96 -9.86 9.53
C PRO A 159 7.96 -9.27 8.12
N LEU A 160 7.61 -7.98 7.98
CA LEU A 160 7.65 -7.32 6.69
C LEU A 160 9.09 -7.14 6.18
N ASN A 161 10.04 -6.85 7.06
CA ASN A 161 11.47 -6.82 6.70
C ASN A 161 12.01 -8.21 6.33
N GLU A 162 11.52 -9.28 6.97
CA GLU A 162 11.80 -10.65 6.55
C GLU A 162 11.27 -10.90 5.12
N PHE A 163 10.04 -10.46 4.82
CA PHE A 163 9.50 -10.50 3.47
C PHE A 163 10.37 -9.72 2.48
N LYS A 164 10.85 -8.52 2.84
CA LYS A 164 11.77 -7.72 1.99
C LYS A 164 13.02 -8.49 1.61
N ALA A 165 13.63 -9.17 2.59
CA ALA A 165 14.85 -9.94 2.39
C ALA A 165 14.61 -11.17 1.49
N ALA A 166 13.42 -11.77 1.58
CA ALA A 166 13.03 -12.92 0.76
C ALA A 166 12.54 -12.53 -0.64
N LEU A 167 12.12 -11.27 -0.86
CA LEU A 167 11.35 -10.84 -2.05
C LEU A 167 11.99 -11.26 -3.39
N SER A 168 13.31 -11.10 -3.53
CA SER A 168 14.08 -11.46 -4.72
C SER A 168 14.06 -12.95 -5.06
N HIS A 169 13.70 -13.81 -4.12
CA HIS A 169 13.68 -15.26 -4.26
C HIS A 169 12.26 -15.85 -4.33
N ILE A 170 11.24 -15.08 -3.93
CA ILE A 170 9.85 -15.55 -3.86
C ILE A 170 8.96 -14.95 -4.95
N HIS A 171 9.30 -13.78 -5.49
CA HIS A 171 8.49 -13.14 -6.51
C HIS A 171 8.50 -13.92 -7.83
N SER A 172 7.37 -13.91 -8.53
CA SER A 172 7.27 -14.51 -9.86
C SER A 172 8.01 -13.66 -10.91
N PRO A 173 8.38 -14.22 -12.09
CA PRO A 173 9.17 -13.50 -13.10
C PRO A 173 8.52 -12.20 -13.59
N PHE A 174 7.19 -12.11 -13.61
CA PHE A 174 6.46 -10.93 -14.09
C PHE A 174 6.66 -9.68 -13.21
N PRO A 175 6.33 -9.69 -11.89
CA PRO A 175 6.59 -8.56 -11.01
C PRO A 175 8.09 -8.24 -10.89
N ALA A 176 8.96 -9.27 -10.88
CA ALA A 176 10.42 -9.09 -10.88
C ALA A 176 10.90 -8.26 -12.09
N ALA A 177 10.45 -8.62 -13.30
CA ALA A 177 10.81 -7.91 -14.52
C ALA A 177 10.21 -6.50 -14.60
N ARG A 178 9.08 -6.23 -13.92
CA ARG A 178 8.54 -4.88 -13.81
C ARG A 178 9.38 -4.01 -12.89
N ILE A 179 9.68 -4.48 -11.67
CA ILE A 179 10.55 -3.77 -10.72
C ILE A 179 11.88 -3.43 -11.38
N GLU A 180 12.52 -4.39 -12.04
CA GLU A 180 13.82 -4.17 -12.67
C GLU A 180 13.75 -3.15 -13.81
N ARG A 181 12.67 -3.17 -14.60
CA ARG A 181 12.47 -2.21 -15.70
C ARG A 181 12.24 -0.79 -15.18
N GLU A 182 11.39 -0.65 -14.16
CA GLU A 182 11.08 0.63 -13.52
C GLU A 182 12.34 1.20 -12.84
N ALA A 183 13.11 0.36 -12.13
CA ALA A 183 14.36 0.76 -11.50
C ALA A 183 15.40 1.23 -12.54
N ARG A 184 15.56 0.49 -13.65
CA ARG A 184 16.43 0.94 -14.76
C ARG A 184 15.96 2.24 -15.39
N GLY A 185 14.65 2.47 -15.47
CA GLY A 185 14.08 3.74 -15.93
C GLY A 185 14.50 4.90 -15.05
N LEU A 186 14.41 4.74 -13.72
CA LEU A 186 14.82 5.75 -12.75
C LEU A 186 16.34 5.98 -12.75
N MET A 187 17.14 4.92 -12.82
CA MET A 187 18.61 5.03 -12.92
C MET A 187 19.05 5.82 -14.15
N LYS A 188 18.40 5.60 -15.31
CA LYS A 188 18.67 6.39 -16.54
C LYS A 188 18.31 7.87 -16.39
N ARG A 189 17.43 8.22 -15.46
CA ARG A 189 17.01 9.59 -15.15
C ARG A 189 17.86 10.23 -14.03
N GLY A 190 18.95 9.57 -13.60
CA GLY A 190 19.91 10.12 -12.64
C GLY A 190 19.65 9.76 -11.18
N VAL A 191 18.69 8.88 -10.88
CA VAL A 191 18.44 8.39 -9.52
C VAL A 191 19.44 7.29 -9.16
N SER A 192 19.88 7.22 -7.90
CA SER A 192 20.78 6.17 -7.42
C SER A 192 20.16 4.78 -7.59
N GLU A 193 20.98 3.73 -7.69
CA GLU A 193 20.49 2.35 -7.82
C GLU A 193 19.64 1.93 -6.62
N GLU A 194 20.08 2.25 -5.40
CA GLU A 194 19.38 1.93 -4.15
C GLU A 194 17.97 2.53 -4.12
N LEU A 195 17.86 3.85 -4.32
CA LEU A 195 16.57 4.54 -4.33
C LEU A 195 15.68 4.09 -5.51
N SER A 196 16.27 3.84 -6.69
CA SER A 196 15.55 3.34 -7.86
C SER A 196 14.92 1.97 -7.61
N ARG A 197 15.68 1.04 -7.04
CA ARG A 197 15.19 -0.31 -6.69
C ARG A 197 14.15 -0.23 -5.60
N TRP A 198 14.38 0.58 -4.57
CA TRP A 198 13.43 0.74 -3.47
C TRP A 198 12.11 1.34 -3.93
N ALA A 199 12.14 2.46 -4.67
CA ALA A 199 10.94 3.09 -5.22
C ALA A 199 10.12 2.12 -6.08
N SER A 200 10.80 1.32 -6.92
CA SER A 200 10.13 0.37 -7.82
C SER A 200 9.56 -0.85 -7.08
N ALA A 201 10.17 -1.25 -5.96
CA ALA A 201 9.72 -2.38 -5.16
C ALA A 201 8.68 -2.00 -4.09
N MET A 202 8.55 -0.72 -3.72
CA MET A 202 7.74 -0.27 -2.58
C MET A 202 6.27 -0.74 -2.64
N GLY A 203 5.66 -0.73 -3.82
CA GLY A 203 4.28 -1.22 -4.00
C GLY A 203 4.13 -2.74 -3.84
N GLN A 204 5.18 -3.53 -4.06
CA GLN A 204 5.21 -4.97 -3.76
C GLN A 204 5.50 -5.20 -2.28
N PHE A 205 6.37 -4.38 -1.69
CA PHE A 205 6.63 -4.40 -0.26
C PHE A 205 5.37 -4.09 0.56
N ALA A 206 4.54 -3.12 0.16
CA ALA A 206 3.24 -2.86 0.77
C ALA A 206 2.29 -4.09 0.72
N GLN A 207 2.33 -4.88 -0.37
CA GLN A 207 1.55 -6.13 -0.46
C GLN A 207 2.08 -7.22 0.46
N GLY A 208 3.33 -7.13 0.90
CA GLY A 208 3.91 -8.01 1.90
C GLY A 208 3.13 -8.03 3.22
N LEU A 209 2.36 -6.98 3.53
CA LEU A 209 1.49 -6.96 4.72
C LEU A 209 0.44 -8.09 4.69
N LEU A 210 -0.11 -8.40 3.51
CA LEU A 210 -1.03 -9.54 3.34
C LEU A 210 -0.30 -10.88 3.50
N VAL A 211 0.93 -10.97 3.02
CA VAL A 211 1.74 -12.18 3.15
C VAL A 211 2.10 -12.42 4.63
N VAL A 212 2.43 -11.36 5.37
CA VAL A 212 2.68 -11.43 6.82
C VAL A 212 1.44 -11.89 7.57
N ASP A 213 0.26 -11.37 7.23
CA ASP A 213 -1.01 -11.82 7.81
C ASP A 213 -1.31 -13.29 7.50
N LEU A 214 -1.14 -13.70 6.25
CA LEU A 214 -1.29 -15.09 5.81
C LEU A 214 -0.32 -16.02 6.56
N ALA A 215 0.94 -15.64 6.68
CA ALA A 215 1.95 -16.40 7.42
C ALA A 215 1.54 -16.60 8.89
N GLY A 216 1.07 -15.53 9.54
CA GLY A 216 0.56 -15.58 10.91
C GLY A 216 -0.68 -16.47 11.08
N LYS A 217 -1.68 -16.33 10.18
CA LYS A 217 -2.91 -17.12 10.19
C LYS A 217 -2.66 -18.61 9.96
N MET A 218 -1.79 -18.92 9.00
CA MET A 218 -1.47 -20.30 8.61
C MET A 218 -0.35 -20.92 9.44
N GLN A 219 0.27 -20.15 10.34
CA GLN A 219 1.39 -20.57 11.18
C GLN A 219 2.57 -21.14 10.36
N VAL A 220 2.86 -20.51 9.22
CA VAL A 220 4.00 -20.83 8.35
C VAL A 220 5.00 -19.66 8.33
N GLU A 221 6.20 -19.89 7.81
CA GLU A 221 7.20 -18.82 7.67
C GLU A 221 6.78 -17.79 6.60
N VAL A 222 7.18 -16.53 6.77
CA VAL A 222 6.84 -15.44 5.82
C VAL A 222 7.31 -15.75 4.38
N PRO A 223 8.52 -16.30 4.14
CA PRO A 223 8.94 -16.70 2.80
C PRO A 223 8.09 -17.83 2.21
N GLU A 224 7.56 -18.73 3.03
CA GLU A 224 6.69 -19.82 2.56
C GLU A 224 5.33 -19.30 2.11
N ALA A 225 4.66 -18.49 2.94
CA ALA A 225 3.43 -17.80 2.56
C ALA A 225 3.63 -16.93 1.31
N GLY A 226 4.77 -16.25 1.21
CA GLY A 226 5.11 -15.42 0.06
C GLY A 226 5.28 -16.21 -1.23
N LYS A 227 5.96 -17.37 -1.18
CA LYS A 227 6.08 -18.27 -2.35
C LYS A 227 4.72 -18.76 -2.82
N ALA A 228 3.86 -19.17 -1.89
CA ALA A 228 2.50 -19.61 -2.20
C ALA A 228 1.69 -18.47 -2.84
N PHE A 229 1.74 -17.27 -2.24
CA PHE A 229 1.02 -16.09 -2.73
C PHE A 229 1.42 -15.71 -4.15
N TYR A 230 2.72 -15.61 -4.44
CA TYR A 230 3.20 -15.27 -5.78
C TYR A 230 2.98 -16.40 -6.80
N MET A 231 3.00 -17.67 -6.37
CA MET A 231 2.67 -18.80 -7.24
C MET A 231 1.21 -18.75 -7.68
N VAL A 232 0.27 -18.54 -6.74
CA VAL A 232 -1.16 -18.38 -7.05
C VAL A 232 -1.38 -17.18 -7.97
N GLY A 233 -0.77 -16.03 -7.66
CA GLY A 233 -0.87 -14.81 -8.46
C GLY A 233 -0.40 -14.99 -9.90
N ASP A 234 0.74 -15.66 -10.11
CA ASP A 234 1.28 -15.90 -11.44
C ASP A 234 0.45 -16.92 -12.22
N GLN A 235 0.12 -18.05 -11.60
CA GLN A 235 -0.58 -19.17 -12.23
C GLN A 235 -2.02 -18.81 -12.62
N LEU A 236 -2.66 -17.89 -11.91
CA LEU A 236 -3.98 -17.36 -12.23
C LEU A 236 -3.94 -16.02 -12.98
N ARG A 237 -2.75 -15.53 -13.36
CA ARG A 237 -2.52 -14.27 -14.09
C ARG A 237 -3.03 -13.01 -13.36
N ILE A 238 -3.26 -13.09 -12.05
CA ILE A 238 -3.75 -11.97 -11.23
C ILE A 238 -2.75 -10.81 -11.27
N ASP A 239 -1.45 -11.08 -11.18
CA ASP A 239 -0.42 -10.03 -11.25
C ASP A 239 -0.48 -9.23 -12.56
N ARG A 240 -0.71 -9.93 -13.68
CA ARG A 240 -0.80 -9.32 -15.03
C ARG A 240 -2.07 -8.51 -15.19
N LEU A 241 -3.20 -9.03 -14.70
CA LEU A 241 -4.48 -8.31 -14.71
C LEU A 241 -4.41 -7.04 -13.88
N ARG A 242 -3.85 -7.12 -12.67
CA ARG A 242 -3.66 -5.95 -11.79
C ARG A 242 -2.75 -4.91 -12.42
N ALA A 243 -1.61 -5.33 -12.98
CA ALA A 243 -0.69 -4.42 -13.66
C ALA A 243 -1.36 -3.73 -14.87
N MET A 244 -2.02 -4.52 -15.74
CA MET A 244 -2.75 -3.97 -16.89
C MET A 244 -3.83 -2.98 -16.47
N ALA A 245 -4.61 -3.29 -15.43
CA ALA A 245 -5.65 -2.40 -14.95
C ALA A 245 -5.05 -1.11 -14.34
N ARG A 246 -3.98 -1.20 -13.54
CA ARG A 246 -3.29 0.00 -13.01
C ARG A 246 -2.78 0.92 -14.11
N ASP A 247 -2.13 0.35 -15.14
CA ASP A 247 -1.57 1.11 -16.26
C ASP A 247 -2.67 1.81 -17.09
N ASN A 248 -3.84 1.19 -17.27
CA ASN A 248 -4.90 1.73 -18.16
C ASN A 248 -5.97 2.56 -17.43
N LEU A 249 -6.27 2.27 -16.16
CA LEU A 249 -7.29 3.01 -15.41
C LEU A 249 -6.93 4.48 -15.24
N LEU A 250 -5.63 4.85 -15.24
CA LEU A 250 -5.22 6.26 -15.19
C LEU A 250 -5.84 7.10 -16.32
N HIS A 251 -6.11 6.48 -17.47
CA HIS A 251 -6.68 7.12 -18.66
C HIS A 251 -8.19 6.87 -18.83
N ALA A 252 -8.80 6.05 -17.97
CA ALA A 252 -10.22 5.72 -18.04
C ALA A 252 -11.10 6.85 -17.48
N ASP A 253 -12.41 6.81 -17.76
CA ASP A 253 -13.38 7.77 -17.22
C ASP A 253 -13.51 7.69 -15.69
N TYR A 254 -14.07 8.73 -15.08
CA TYR A 254 -14.15 8.83 -13.61
C TYR A 254 -14.78 7.59 -12.96
N TRP A 255 -15.91 7.11 -13.46
CA TRP A 255 -16.62 5.96 -12.89
C TRP A 255 -15.87 4.64 -13.10
N ASP A 256 -15.26 4.45 -14.27
CA ASP A 256 -14.40 3.28 -14.53
C ASP A 256 -13.20 3.26 -13.58
N ARG A 257 -12.61 4.43 -13.29
CA ARG A 257 -11.55 4.54 -12.28
C ARG A 257 -12.02 4.15 -10.89
N VAL A 258 -13.22 4.57 -10.49
CA VAL A 258 -13.81 4.22 -9.18
C VAL A 258 -14.06 2.72 -9.09
N ALA A 259 -14.76 2.15 -10.07
CA ALA A 259 -15.08 0.73 -10.09
C ALA A 259 -13.82 -0.14 -10.25
N GLY A 260 -12.88 0.26 -11.11
CA GLY A 260 -11.62 -0.44 -11.34
C GLY A 260 -10.73 -0.53 -10.10
N ARG A 261 -10.70 0.50 -9.25
CA ARG A 261 -9.99 0.44 -7.96
C ARG A 261 -10.58 -0.60 -7.02
N ARG A 262 -11.91 -0.69 -6.94
CA ARG A 262 -12.59 -1.72 -6.13
C ARG A 262 -12.24 -3.12 -6.61
N LEU A 263 -12.27 -3.33 -7.92
CA LEU A 263 -11.88 -4.60 -8.54
C LEU A 263 -10.39 -4.93 -8.34
N LEU A 264 -9.50 -3.92 -8.37
CA LEU A 264 -8.09 -4.11 -8.05
C LEU A 264 -7.89 -4.60 -6.61
N ASN A 265 -8.61 -4.01 -5.65
CA ASN A 265 -8.57 -4.45 -4.25
C ASN A 265 -9.15 -5.85 -4.08
N GLU A 266 -10.24 -6.14 -4.79
CA GLU A 266 -10.85 -7.47 -4.80
C GLU A 266 -9.92 -8.55 -5.36
N LEU A 267 -9.20 -8.26 -6.46
CA LEU A 267 -8.19 -9.18 -7.01
C LEU A 267 -7.11 -9.55 -6.00
N VAL A 268 -6.67 -8.58 -5.19
CA VAL A 268 -5.69 -8.82 -4.13
C VAL A 268 -6.26 -9.75 -3.04
N ARG A 269 -7.51 -9.50 -2.61
CA ARG A 269 -8.18 -10.36 -1.62
C ARG A 269 -8.42 -11.76 -2.16
N MET A 270 -8.91 -11.91 -3.39
CA MET A 270 -9.10 -13.22 -4.02
C MET A 270 -7.79 -14.01 -4.10
N GLN A 271 -6.66 -13.34 -4.39
CA GLN A 271 -5.35 -13.99 -4.35
C GLN A 271 -4.98 -14.45 -2.94
N ALA A 272 -5.22 -13.62 -1.92
CA ALA A 272 -4.97 -13.97 -0.53
C ALA A 272 -5.85 -15.14 -0.06
N ASP A 273 -7.16 -15.09 -0.31
CA ASP A 273 -8.12 -16.14 0.05
C ASP A 273 -7.77 -17.48 -0.62
N ALA A 274 -7.39 -17.45 -1.91
CA ALA A 274 -6.94 -18.64 -2.63
C ALA A 274 -5.62 -19.19 -2.06
N THR A 275 -4.71 -18.31 -1.64
CA THR A 275 -3.44 -18.70 -1.02
C THR A 275 -3.69 -19.32 0.36
N GLU A 276 -4.58 -18.74 1.16
CA GLU A 276 -4.99 -19.26 2.46
C GLU A 276 -5.58 -20.66 2.31
N LYS A 277 -6.54 -20.83 1.40
CA LYS A 277 -7.15 -22.13 1.09
C LYS A 277 -6.09 -23.15 0.65
N ALA A 278 -5.18 -22.75 -0.24
CA ALA A 278 -4.14 -23.63 -0.71
C ALA A 278 -3.17 -24.07 0.40
N LEU A 279 -2.77 -23.15 1.30
CA LEU A 279 -1.93 -23.46 2.45
C LEU A 279 -2.65 -24.34 3.48
N SER A 280 -3.98 -24.22 3.60
CA SER A 280 -4.78 -25.07 4.50
C SER A 280 -4.94 -26.52 4.02
N GLU A 281 -4.70 -26.74 2.72
CA GLU A 281 -4.76 -28.05 2.06
C GLU A 281 -3.33 -28.63 1.95
N ASN A 282 -2.84 -28.90 0.73
CA ASN A 282 -1.53 -29.51 0.48
C ASN A 282 -0.53 -28.53 -0.17
N GLY A 283 -0.74 -27.22 0.03
CA GLY A 283 0.08 -26.14 -0.55
C GLY A 283 -0.38 -25.67 -1.92
N ALA A 284 0.16 -24.51 -2.36
CA ALA A 284 -0.21 -23.84 -3.61
C ALA A 284 -0.12 -24.72 -4.86
N GLN A 285 0.95 -25.51 -4.99
CA GLN A 285 1.15 -26.35 -6.17
C GLN A 285 0.08 -27.45 -6.27
N ALA A 286 -0.14 -28.21 -5.20
CA ALA A 286 -1.15 -29.27 -5.18
C ALA A 286 -2.56 -28.70 -5.41
N TRP A 287 -2.88 -27.58 -4.75
CA TRP A 287 -4.17 -26.88 -4.91
C TRP A 287 -4.46 -26.47 -6.37
N LEU A 288 -3.42 -25.99 -7.06
CA LEU A 288 -3.50 -25.60 -8.47
C LEU A 288 -3.60 -26.82 -9.40
N ASP A 289 -2.90 -27.91 -9.09
CA ASP A 289 -2.89 -29.13 -9.91
C ASP A 289 -4.22 -29.89 -9.84
N GLU A 290 -4.85 -29.94 -8.67
CA GLU A 290 -6.22 -30.46 -8.50
C GLU A 290 -7.26 -29.68 -9.32
N ARG A 291 -6.96 -28.40 -9.61
CA ARG A 291 -7.82 -27.47 -10.37
C ARG A 291 -7.33 -27.23 -11.79
N ASP A 292 -6.43 -28.07 -12.33
CA ASP A 292 -5.77 -27.81 -13.61
C ASP A 292 -6.76 -27.62 -14.78
N GLY A 293 -7.85 -28.39 -14.82
CA GLY A 293 -8.90 -28.24 -15.84
C GLY A 293 -9.58 -26.87 -15.80
N ALA A 294 -10.03 -26.44 -14.61
CA ALA A 294 -10.63 -25.13 -14.41
C ALA A 294 -9.61 -24.00 -14.65
N ARG A 295 -8.36 -24.20 -14.24
CA ARG A 295 -7.26 -23.25 -14.49
C ARG A 295 -7.02 -23.06 -15.98
N ARG A 296 -6.97 -24.14 -16.77
CA ARG A 296 -6.81 -24.04 -18.23
C ARG A 296 -7.97 -23.29 -18.89
N ALA A 297 -9.20 -23.54 -18.47
CA ALA A 297 -10.37 -22.81 -18.98
C ALA A 297 -10.27 -21.30 -18.67
N LEU A 298 -9.92 -20.94 -17.42
CA LEU A 298 -9.67 -19.56 -17.02
C LEU A 298 -8.59 -18.91 -17.91
N LEU A 299 -7.46 -19.59 -18.11
CA LEU A 299 -6.35 -19.03 -18.88
C LEU A 299 -6.72 -18.78 -20.35
N GLU A 300 -7.51 -19.66 -20.97
CA GLU A 300 -8.02 -19.48 -22.34
C GLU A 300 -9.01 -18.31 -22.43
N GLU A 301 -9.88 -18.15 -21.43
CA GLU A 301 -10.81 -17.02 -21.36
C GLU A 301 -10.05 -15.69 -21.20
N LEU A 302 -9.11 -15.62 -20.25
CA LEU A 302 -8.25 -14.45 -20.05
C LEU A 302 -7.42 -14.13 -21.31
N HIS A 303 -6.90 -15.14 -21.99
CA HIS A 303 -6.19 -14.96 -23.25
C HIS A 303 -7.11 -14.36 -24.32
N THR A 304 -8.34 -14.86 -24.44
CA THR A 304 -9.34 -14.37 -25.40
C THR A 304 -9.72 -12.92 -25.12
N LEU A 305 -9.96 -12.56 -23.86
CA LEU A 305 -10.25 -11.17 -23.45
C LEU A 305 -9.05 -10.23 -23.72
N GLY A 306 -7.82 -10.76 -23.67
CA GLY A 306 -6.58 -10.02 -23.93
C GLY A 306 -6.16 -9.89 -25.39
N LYS A 307 -6.87 -10.49 -26.36
CA LYS A 307 -6.46 -10.47 -27.79
C LYS A 307 -6.54 -9.09 -28.43
N ASP A 308 -7.52 -8.28 -28.04
CA ASP A 308 -7.66 -6.93 -28.56
C ASP A 308 -6.70 -5.97 -27.82
N ARG A 309 -5.92 -5.21 -28.61
CA ARG A 309 -4.87 -4.31 -28.16
C ARG A 309 -5.40 -3.09 -27.42
N ASN A 310 -6.63 -2.67 -27.71
CA ASN A 310 -7.24 -1.57 -26.97
C ASN A 310 -7.63 -2.09 -25.59
N TRP A 311 -7.53 -1.27 -24.55
CA TRP A 311 -8.07 -1.63 -23.24
C TRP A 311 -9.56 -1.26 -23.19
N ALA A 312 -10.37 -2.09 -22.52
CA ALA A 312 -11.77 -1.79 -22.26
C ALA A 312 -12.13 -2.20 -20.83
N PHE A 313 -12.77 -1.29 -20.09
CA PHE A 313 -13.17 -1.55 -18.70
C PHE A 313 -14.07 -2.79 -18.56
N ALA A 314 -15.03 -2.96 -19.48
CA ALA A 314 -15.90 -4.15 -19.50
C ALA A 314 -15.12 -5.47 -19.60
N ARG A 315 -14.03 -5.52 -20.38
CA ARG A 315 -13.19 -6.72 -20.47
C ARG A 315 -12.41 -6.99 -19.19
N PHE A 316 -11.99 -5.94 -18.49
CA PHE A 316 -11.40 -6.08 -17.17
C PHE A 316 -12.42 -6.64 -16.16
N VAL A 317 -13.66 -6.14 -16.16
CA VAL A 317 -14.75 -6.68 -15.32
C VAL A 317 -14.99 -8.16 -15.60
N LEU A 318 -15.07 -8.56 -16.88
CA LEU A 318 -15.25 -9.97 -17.27
C LEU A 318 -14.07 -10.85 -16.82
N ALA A 319 -12.84 -10.34 -16.93
CA ALA A 319 -11.66 -11.07 -16.45
C ALA A 319 -11.68 -11.28 -14.93
N VAL A 320 -12.16 -10.30 -14.16
CA VAL A 320 -12.37 -10.46 -12.71
C VAL A 320 -13.49 -11.47 -12.43
N ASP A 321 -14.57 -11.47 -13.22
CA ASP A 321 -15.65 -12.44 -13.05
C ASP A 321 -15.22 -13.88 -13.35
N ALA A 322 -14.42 -14.09 -14.41
CA ALA A 322 -13.83 -15.39 -14.70
C ALA A 322 -12.98 -15.91 -13.54
N LEU A 323 -12.21 -15.02 -12.89
CA LEU A 323 -11.48 -15.36 -11.65
C LEU A 323 -12.41 -15.72 -10.50
N ARG A 324 -13.51 -14.99 -10.28
CA ARG A 324 -14.50 -15.35 -9.25
C ARG A 324 -15.09 -16.73 -9.50
N GLN A 325 -15.40 -17.05 -10.76
CA GLN A 325 -15.91 -18.37 -11.13
C GLN A 325 -14.88 -19.45 -10.81
N PHE A 326 -13.61 -19.23 -11.16
CA PHE A 326 -12.52 -20.14 -10.79
C PHE A 326 -12.42 -20.35 -9.27
N MET A 327 -12.52 -19.29 -8.46
CA MET A 327 -12.42 -19.39 -6.99
C MET A 327 -13.56 -20.18 -6.33
N ARG A 328 -14.70 -20.38 -7.02
CA ARG A 328 -15.85 -21.15 -6.52
C ARG A 328 -15.68 -22.67 -6.70
N HIS A 329 -14.71 -23.12 -7.49
CA HIS A 329 -14.42 -24.53 -7.73
C HIS A 329 -13.51 -25.15 -6.64
#